data_AF-A0A2S8PCI1-F1
#
_entry.id   AF-A0A2S8PCI1-F1
#
_cell.length_a   1.000
_cell.length_b   1.000
_cell.length_c   1.000
_cell.angle_alpha   90.00
_cell.angle_beta   90.00
_cell.angle_gamma   90.00
#
_symmetry.space_group_name_H-M   'P 1'
#
loop_
_entity.id
_entity.type
_entity.pdbx_description
1 polymer ?
#
loop_
_entity_poly.entity_id
_entity_poly.type
_entity_poly.pdbx_seq_one_letter_code
_entity_poly.pdbx_strand_id
1 'polypeptide(L)'
;MTSFPILETERLVLRQITSEDSGDLFHYFSLDEVTKFYDVESFTNVKQAEELIDRWQQRFEKNLGIRWGITLKYENRVIGTCGYHGWMKHHFKAEIGYELTPDYWGKGFMTEAIQRVIEFGFREFGLNRIEAFVEPGNVNSRKVLEKAAFSEEGILKEHFYWRNQFVDTAIFALLKKTYINNNNKRK
;
A
#
# COMPACT_ATOMS: atom_id res chain seq x y z
N MET A 1 12.89 10.65 -10.90
CA MET A 1 13.02 11.39 -9.64
C MET A 1 14.45 11.23 -9.16
N THR A 2 15.11 12.30 -8.70
CA THR A 2 16.52 12.27 -8.25
C THR A 2 16.67 11.93 -6.77
N SER A 3 15.60 12.02 -5.98
CA SER A 3 15.54 11.55 -4.60
C SER A 3 14.21 10.86 -4.31
N PHE A 4 14.15 10.10 -3.20
CA PHE A 4 12.92 9.49 -2.73
C PHE A 4 11.95 10.56 -2.21
N PRO A 5 10.71 10.63 -2.71
CA PRO A 5 9.76 11.67 -2.34
C PRO A 5 9.23 11.47 -0.91
N ILE A 6 9.24 12.53 -0.11
CA ILE A 6 8.56 12.58 1.20
C ILE A 6 7.16 13.14 0.99
N LEU A 7 6.14 12.46 1.50
CA LEU A 7 4.75 12.94 1.46
C LEU A 7 4.28 13.22 2.88
N GLU A 8 3.60 14.34 3.06
CA GLU A 8 2.98 14.69 4.34
C GLU A 8 1.46 14.74 4.21
N THR A 9 0.82 14.46 5.33
CA THR A 9 -0.63 14.53 5.54
C THR A 9 -0.92 15.35 6.79
N GLU A 10 -2.13 15.27 7.35
CA GLU A 10 -2.43 15.96 8.61
C GLU A 10 -1.62 15.34 9.75
N ARG A 11 -1.62 14.01 9.86
CA ARG A 11 -1.07 13.25 10.99
C ARG A 11 0.19 12.46 10.65
N LEU A 12 0.44 12.19 9.38
CA LEU A 12 1.47 11.24 8.92
C LEU A 12 2.57 11.89 8.08
N VAL A 13 3.75 11.30 8.16
CA VAL A 13 4.85 11.47 7.22
C VAL A 13 5.09 10.13 6.52
N LEU A 14 5.12 10.15 5.20
CA LEU A 14 5.39 9.00 4.35
C LEU A 14 6.80 9.19 3.79
N ARG A 15 7.74 8.37 4.26
CA ARG A 15 9.18 8.51 3.96
C ARG A 15 9.79 7.23 3.42
N GLN A 16 11.04 7.33 2.98
CA GLN A 16 11.84 6.16 2.63
C GLN A 16 12.01 5.28 3.86
N ILE A 17 11.93 3.96 3.65
CA ILE A 17 12.23 2.95 4.67
C ILE A 17 13.73 2.66 4.64
N THR A 18 14.36 2.68 5.80
CA THR A 18 15.79 2.39 5.98
C THR A 18 15.97 1.08 6.75
N SER A 19 17.20 0.58 6.81
CA SER A 19 17.53 -0.63 7.58
C SER A 19 17.26 -0.45 9.09
N GLU A 20 17.27 0.79 9.60
CA GLU A 20 16.94 1.06 11.00
C GLU A 20 15.45 0.77 11.33
N ASP A 21 14.58 0.74 10.32
CA ASP A 21 13.16 0.43 10.50
C ASP A 21 12.87 -1.08 10.57
N SER A 22 13.88 -1.94 10.39
CA SER A 22 13.70 -3.41 10.33
C SER A 22 13.03 -3.98 11.57
N GLY A 23 13.32 -3.42 12.75
CA GLY A 23 12.68 -3.80 14.01
C GLY A 23 11.17 -3.52 14.03
N ASP A 24 10.74 -2.38 13.49
CA ASP A 24 9.33 -2.01 13.38
C ASP A 24 8.60 -2.92 12.39
N LEU A 25 9.19 -3.14 11.21
CA LEU A 25 8.66 -4.05 10.20
C LEU A 25 8.53 -5.46 10.76
N PHE A 26 9.58 -5.98 11.39
CA PHE A 26 9.56 -7.30 11.99
C PHE A 26 8.45 -7.42 13.02
N HIS A 27 8.28 -6.41 13.88
CA HIS A 27 7.24 -6.41 14.89
C HIS A 27 5.85 -6.69 14.31
N TYR A 28 5.42 -5.95 13.29
CA TYR A 28 4.07 -6.16 12.75
C TYR A 28 3.98 -7.28 11.70
N PHE A 29 5.05 -7.58 10.95
CA PHE A 29 5.06 -8.73 10.03
C PHE A 29 5.20 -10.08 10.74
N SER A 30 5.58 -10.10 12.02
CA SER A 30 5.53 -11.32 12.85
C SER A 30 4.11 -11.70 13.29
N LEU A 31 3.15 -10.79 13.14
CA LEU A 31 1.76 -11.00 13.55
C LEU A 31 0.96 -11.63 12.42
N ASP A 32 0.41 -12.82 12.67
CA ASP A 32 -0.44 -13.54 11.71
C ASP A 32 -1.64 -12.71 11.25
N GLU A 33 -2.19 -11.85 12.10
CA GLU A 33 -3.32 -10.99 11.73
C GLU A 33 -2.97 -9.96 10.65
N VAL A 34 -1.70 -9.55 10.55
CA VAL A 34 -1.20 -8.64 9.50
C VAL A 34 -0.91 -9.40 8.22
N THR A 35 -0.28 -10.57 8.33
CA THR A 35 0.14 -11.37 7.17
C THR A 35 -0.95 -12.28 6.62
N LYS A 36 -2.05 -12.50 7.35
CA LYS A 36 -3.15 -13.40 6.97
C LYS A 36 -3.59 -13.27 5.51
N PHE A 37 -3.70 -12.02 5.05
CA PHE A 37 -4.17 -11.66 3.70
C PHE A 37 -3.09 -11.03 2.84
N TYR A 38 -1.83 -11.11 3.30
CA TYR A 38 -0.67 -10.55 2.63
C TYR A 38 0.16 -11.71 2.11
N ASP A 39 0.61 -11.65 0.86
CA ASP A 39 1.33 -12.73 0.14
C ASP A 39 2.78 -12.90 0.65
N VAL A 40 2.96 -12.92 1.97
CA VAL A 40 4.22 -13.09 2.68
C VAL A 40 3.94 -13.84 3.99
N GLU A 41 4.79 -14.81 4.31
CA GLU A 41 4.65 -15.56 5.56
C GLU A 41 5.03 -14.69 6.75
N SER A 42 4.43 -14.98 7.90
CA SER A 42 4.76 -14.30 9.15
C SER A 42 6.25 -14.39 9.44
N PHE A 43 6.86 -13.26 9.74
CA PHE A 43 8.30 -13.21 9.99
C PHE A 43 8.63 -13.90 11.31
N THR A 44 9.68 -14.70 11.27
CA THR A 44 10.22 -15.45 12.41
C THR A 44 11.52 -14.85 12.94
N ASN A 45 12.14 -13.95 12.16
CA ASN A 45 13.34 -13.22 12.55
C ASN A 45 13.43 -11.88 11.80
N VAL A 46 14.20 -10.94 12.37
CA VAL A 46 14.36 -9.57 11.83
C VAL A 46 15.01 -9.51 10.45
N LYS A 47 15.84 -10.51 10.09
CA LYS A 47 16.52 -10.54 8.80
C LYS A 47 15.54 -10.61 7.62
N GLN A 48 14.39 -11.25 7.81
CA GLN A 48 13.32 -11.25 6.79
C GLN A 48 12.78 -9.84 6.51
N ALA A 49 12.75 -8.96 7.53
CA ALA A 49 12.37 -7.56 7.36
C ALA A 49 13.47 -6.77 6.64
N GLU A 50 14.74 -6.97 6.99
CA GLU A 50 15.88 -6.38 6.29
C GLU A 50 15.87 -6.75 4.80
N GLU A 51 15.69 -8.03 4.47
CA GLU A 51 15.58 -8.53 3.09
C GLU A 51 14.38 -7.92 2.35
N LEU A 52 13.26 -7.67 3.04
CA LEU A 52 12.10 -7.00 2.44
C LEU A 52 12.38 -5.52 2.14
N ILE A 53 13.05 -4.81 3.06
CA ILE A 53 13.49 -3.42 2.87
C ILE A 53 14.42 -3.32 1.66
N ASP A 54 15.43 -4.18 1.59
CA ASP A 54 16.38 -4.22 0.46
C ASP A 54 15.65 -4.45 -0.87
N ARG A 55 14.68 -5.37 -0.89
CA ARG A 55 13.86 -5.60 -2.10
C ARG A 55 13.07 -4.35 -2.51
N TRP A 56 12.49 -3.62 -1.56
CA TRP A 56 11.76 -2.38 -1.89
C TRP A 56 12.69 -1.28 -2.40
N GLN A 57 13.88 -1.12 -1.81
CA GLN A 57 14.89 -0.16 -2.26
C GLN A 57 15.36 -0.49 -3.68
N GLN A 58 15.71 -1.75 -3.95
CA GLN A 58 16.11 -2.19 -5.31
C GLN A 58 15.00 -1.98 -6.34
N ARG A 59 13.73 -2.20 -5.97
CA ARG A 59 12.59 -1.93 -6.87
C ARG A 59 12.43 -0.45 -7.16
N PHE A 60 12.68 0.42 -6.19
CA PHE A 60 12.67 1.87 -6.40
C PHE A 60 13.78 2.32 -7.35
N GLU A 61 15.02 1.88 -7.11
CA GLU A 61 16.17 2.18 -7.98
C GLU A 61 15.94 1.72 -9.44
N LYS A 62 15.30 0.56 -9.61
CA LYS A 62 14.96 0.00 -10.93
C LYS A 62 13.68 0.59 -11.54
N ASN A 63 13.02 1.55 -10.88
CA ASN A 63 11.73 2.11 -11.30
C ASN A 63 10.63 1.05 -11.51
N LEU A 64 10.63 0.00 -10.68
CA LEU A 64 9.68 -1.13 -10.67
C LEU A 64 8.67 -1.04 -9.52
N GLY A 65 8.83 -0.10 -8.60
CA GLY A 65 7.98 0.05 -7.43
C GLY A 65 8.41 1.23 -6.58
N ILE A 66 7.55 1.65 -5.68
CA ILE A 66 7.90 2.60 -4.62
C ILE A 66 7.09 2.23 -3.39
N ARG A 67 7.75 2.18 -2.23
CA ARG A 67 7.12 1.81 -0.95
C ARG A 67 7.53 2.81 0.11
N TRP A 68 6.56 3.54 0.64
CA TRP A 68 6.74 4.48 1.73
C TRP A 68 6.51 3.80 3.07
N GLY A 69 7.39 4.05 4.03
CA GLY A 69 7.10 3.82 5.44
C GLY A 69 6.15 4.91 5.93
N ILE A 70 5.13 4.51 6.68
CA ILE A 70 4.16 5.41 7.30
C ILE A 70 4.61 5.67 8.73
N THR A 71 4.87 6.93 9.07
CA THR A 71 5.18 7.35 10.45
C THR A 71 4.20 8.42 10.91
N LEU A 72 4.04 8.57 12.22
CA LEU A 72 3.35 9.73 12.79
C LEU A 72 4.28 10.96 12.74
N LYS A 73 3.73 12.18 12.71
CA LYS A 73 4.56 13.40 12.70
C LYS A 73 5.44 13.59 13.93
N TYR A 74 5.05 13.02 15.07
CA TYR A 74 5.75 13.17 16.36
C TYR A 74 6.57 11.93 16.76
N GLU A 75 6.59 10.89 15.92
CA GLU A 75 7.27 9.63 16.20
C GLU A 75 7.95 9.14 14.92
N ASN A 76 9.24 8.80 14.98
CA ASN A 76 9.95 8.31 13.80
C ASN A 76 9.72 6.81 13.51
N ARG A 77 8.85 6.15 14.29
CA ARG A 77 8.52 4.75 14.18
C ARG A 77 7.68 4.46 12.94
N VAL A 78 8.01 3.40 12.21
CA VAL A 78 7.22 2.95 11.07
C VAL A 78 6.05 2.11 11.56
N ILE A 79 4.83 2.61 11.37
CA ILE A 79 3.60 1.94 11.81
C ILE A 79 2.93 1.11 10.71
N GLY A 80 3.55 1.05 9.53
CA GLY A 80 3.09 0.31 8.36
C GLY A 80 3.70 0.86 7.08
N THR A 81 3.31 0.33 5.93
CA THR A 81 3.78 0.85 4.64
C THR A 81 2.64 0.94 3.63
N CYS A 82 2.85 1.78 2.61
CA CYS A 82 1.98 1.83 1.45
C CYS A 82 2.77 2.24 0.21
N GLY A 83 2.28 1.93 -0.97
CA GLY A 83 2.94 2.35 -2.21
C GLY A 83 2.45 1.62 -3.44
N TYR A 84 3.25 1.67 -4.50
CA TYR A 84 2.90 1.15 -5.81
C TYR A 84 3.85 0.05 -6.28
N HIS A 85 3.28 -0.95 -6.95
CA HIS A 85 3.97 -1.97 -7.72
C HIS A 85 3.18 -2.33 -8.99
N GLY A 86 3.59 -3.38 -9.71
CA GLY A 86 2.84 -3.85 -10.88
C GLY A 86 2.71 -2.83 -12.03
N TRP A 87 3.71 -1.96 -12.22
CA TRP A 87 3.63 -0.87 -13.20
C TRP A 87 3.42 -1.37 -14.63
N MET A 88 2.36 -0.88 -15.25
CA MET A 88 2.09 -1.05 -16.67
C MET A 88 2.13 0.32 -17.34
N LYS A 89 3.34 0.82 -17.60
CA LYS A 89 3.60 2.19 -18.10
C LYS A 89 2.81 2.52 -19.37
N HIS A 90 2.75 1.59 -20.33
CA HIS A 90 2.00 1.77 -21.57
C HIS A 90 0.48 1.94 -21.34
N HIS A 91 -0.04 1.37 -20.25
CA HIS A 91 -1.45 1.46 -19.87
C HIS A 91 -1.73 2.51 -18.79
N PHE A 92 -0.71 3.28 -18.39
CA PHE A 92 -0.81 4.30 -17.34
C PHE A 92 -1.49 3.76 -16.07
N LYS A 93 -1.13 2.53 -15.67
CA LYS A 93 -1.68 1.93 -14.45
C LYS A 93 -0.63 1.26 -13.58
N ALA A 94 -0.94 1.19 -12.29
CA ALA A 94 -0.16 0.51 -11.27
C ALA A 94 -1.10 -0.02 -10.18
N GLU A 95 -0.58 -0.96 -9.40
CA GLU A 95 -1.27 -1.52 -8.26
C GLU A 95 -0.83 -0.81 -6.98
N ILE A 96 -1.78 -0.46 -6.11
CA ILE A 96 -1.51 0.06 -4.77
C ILE A 96 -1.52 -1.09 -3.75
N GLY A 97 -0.48 -1.17 -2.94
CA GLY A 97 -0.38 -2.11 -1.82
C GLY A 97 -0.14 -1.38 -0.51
N TYR A 98 -0.65 -1.91 0.59
CA TYR A 98 -0.51 -1.31 1.91
C TYR A 98 -0.79 -2.28 3.05
N GLU A 99 -0.19 -1.99 4.20
CA GLU A 99 -0.44 -2.68 5.45
C GLU A 99 -0.12 -1.75 6.63
N LEU A 100 -0.75 -2.01 7.78
CA LEU A 100 -0.61 -1.21 8.98
C LEU A 100 -0.52 -2.14 10.18
N THR A 101 0.25 -1.77 11.20
CA THR A 101 0.26 -2.51 12.47
C THR A 101 -1.12 -2.42 13.16
N PRO A 102 -1.59 -3.48 13.86
CA PRO A 102 -2.93 -3.55 14.44
C PRO A 102 -3.27 -2.41 15.40
N ASP A 103 -2.28 -1.89 16.13
CA ASP A 103 -2.44 -0.78 17.07
C ASP A 103 -3.08 0.47 16.44
N TYR A 104 -3.00 0.61 15.11
CA TYR A 104 -3.49 1.77 14.37
C TYR A 104 -4.69 1.45 13.46
N TRP A 105 -5.23 0.23 13.51
CA TRP A 105 -6.42 -0.14 12.75
C TRP A 105 -7.67 0.60 13.23
N GLY A 106 -8.63 0.80 12.32
CA GLY A 106 -9.90 1.48 12.63
C GLY A 106 -9.79 2.99 12.91
N LYS A 107 -8.59 3.56 13.03
CA LYS A 107 -8.34 4.99 13.35
C LYS A 107 -8.21 5.90 12.12
N GLY A 108 -8.41 5.35 10.93
CA GLY A 108 -8.40 6.09 9.65
C GLY A 108 -7.00 6.43 9.09
N PHE A 109 -5.91 6.01 9.74
CA PHE A 109 -4.55 6.31 9.28
C PHE A 109 -4.24 5.74 7.90
N MET A 110 -4.62 4.48 7.63
CA MET A 110 -4.37 3.90 6.32
C MET A 110 -5.13 4.64 5.21
N THR A 111 -6.39 5.00 5.44
CA THR A 111 -7.18 5.79 4.46
C THR A 111 -6.52 7.14 4.17
N GLU A 112 -6.05 7.85 5.20
CA GLU A 112 -5.31 9.11 5.04
C GLU A 112 -4.02 8.92 4.23
N ALA A 113 -3.22 7.91 4.57
CA ALA A 113 -1.97 7.59 3.87
C ALA A 113 -2.21 7.31 2.39
N ILE A 114 -3.14 6.39 2.06
CA ILE A 114 -3.38 6.03 0.67
C ILE A 114 -4.02 7.17 -0.13
N GLN A 115 -4.84 8.03 0.47
CA GLN A 115 -5.37 9.21 -0.22
C GLN A 115 -4.23 10.12 -0.72
N ARG A 116 -3.20 10.31 0.11
CA ARG A 116 -2.02 11.09 -0.28
C ARG A 116 -1.18 10.41 -1.36
N VAL A 117 -1.06 9.08 -1.31
CA VAL A 117 -0.36 8.27 -2.33
C VAL A 117 -1.13 8.23 -3.65
N ILE A 118 -2.46 8.19 -3.61
CA ILE A 118 -3.35 8.25 -4.78
C ILE A 118 -3.17 9.59 -5.51
N GLU A 119 -3.20 10.69 -4.76
CA GLU A 119 -2.94 12.02 -5.32
C GLU A 119 -1.59 12.06 -6.03
N PHE A 120 -0.54 11.54 -5.38
CA PHE A 120 0.80 11.45 -5.95
C PHE A 120 0.82 10.60 -7.23
N GLY A 121 0.13 9.45 -7.24
CA GLY A 121 0.02 8.58 -8.40
C GLY A 121 -0.61 9.25 -9.62
N PHE A 122 -1.68 10.03 -9.42
CA PHE A 122 -2.33 10.74 -10.52
C PHE A 122 -1.60 12.00 -10.98
N ARG A 123 -0.95 12.72 -10.06
CA ARG A 123 -0.26 14.00 -10.35
C ARG A 123 1.17 13.80 -10.84
N GLU A 124 1.98 13.08 -10.08
CA GLU A 124 3.42 12.97 -10.32
C GLU A 124 3.76 11.80 -11.24
N PHE A 125 3.08 10.67 -11.09
CA PHE A 125 3.30 9.50 -11.94
C PHE A 125 2.41 9.47 -13.19
N GLY A 126 1.47 10.40 -13.31
CA GLY A 126 0.61 10.50 -14.50
C GLY A 126 -0.27 9.28 -14.74
N LEU A 127 -0.57 8.48 -13.70
CA LEU A 127 -1.45 7.33 -13.82
C LEU A 127 -2.83 7.77 -14.32
N ASN A 128 -3.51 6.89 -15.04
CA ASN A 128 -4.93 6.99 -15.37
C ASN A 128 -5.78 6.08 -14.47
N ARG A 129 -5.21 4.96 -14.03
CA ARG A 129 -5.90 3.94 -13.23
C ARG A 129 -4.99 3.42 -12.14
N ILE A 130 -5.54 3.30 -10.93
CA ILE A 130 -4.90 2.62 -9.80
C ILE A 130 -5.75 1.41 -9.48
N GLU A 131 -5.10 0.25 -9.39
CA GLU A 131 -5.74 -1.03 -9.07
C GLU A 131 -5.37 -1.46 -7.65
N ALA A 132 -6.24 -2.22 -7.00
CA ALA A 132 -5.93 -2.91 -5.76
C ALA A 132 -6.56 -4.30 -5.81
N PHE A 133 -5.81 -5.29 -5.33
CA PHE A 133 -6.22 -6.68 -5.28
C PHE A 133 -6.33 -7.10 -3.82
N VAL A 134 -7.51 -7.57 -3.43
CA VAL A 134 -7.83 -7.84 -2.03
C VAL A 134 -8.51 -9.20 -1.92
N GLU A 135 -8.04 -10.06 -1.02
CA GLU A 135 -8.77 -11.29 -0.71
C GLU A 135 -10.20 -10.93 -0.23
N PRO A 136 -11.28 -11.54 -0.76
CA PRO A 136 -12.65 -11.12 -0.48
C PRO A 136 -13.02 -11.09 1.02
N GLY A 137 -12.37 -11.93 1.83
CA GLY A 137 -12.50 -11.99 3.29
C GLY A 137 -11.84 -10.84 4.06
N ASN A 138 -10.97 -10.05 3.43
CA ASN A 138 -10.32 -8.90 4.03
C ASN A 138 -11.23 -7.66 4.02
N VAL A 139 -12.27 -7.70 4.86
CA VAL A 139 -13.29 -6.65 4.98
C VAL A 139 -12.69 -5.28 5.32
N ASN A 140 -11.58 -5.25 6.09
CA ASN A 140 -10.94 -4.00 6.48
C ASN A 140 -10.28 -3.29 5.30
N SER A 141 -9.57 -4.04 4.45
CA SER A 141 -8.96 -3.50 3.22
C SER A 141 -10.04 -2.99 2.25
N ARG A 142 -11.13 -3.74 2.06
CA ARG A 142 -12.29 -3.30 1.24
C ARG A 142 -12.86 -1.96 1.72
N LYS A 143 -13.12 -1.82 3.02
CA LYS A 143 -13.59 -0.56 3.63
C LYS A 143 -12.62 0.61 3.43
N VAL A 144 -11.30 0.34 3.48
CA VAL A 144 -10.27 1.36 3.22
C VAL A 144 -10.35 1.83 1.77
N LEU A 145 -10.46 0.90 0.81
CA LEU A 145 -10.58 1.20 -0.62
C LEU A 145 -11.86 1.96 -0.95
N GLU A 146 -13.00 1.53 -0.42
CA GLU A 146 -14.29 2.22 -0.59
C GLU A 146 -14.23 3.66 -0.08
N LYS A 147 -13.66 3.89 1.11
CA LYS A 147 -13.44 5.24 1.67
C LYS A 147 -12.46 6.08 0.85
N ALA A 148 -11.54 5.44 0.14
CA ALA A 148 -10.65 6.06 -0.83
C ALA A 148 -11.28 6.20 -2.23
N ALA A 149 -12.59 5.96 -2.36
CA ALA A 149 -13.39 6.08 -3.58
C ALA A 149 -13.04 5.07 -4.70
N PHE A 150 -12.37 3.97 -4.36
CA PHE A 150 -12.28 2.84 -5.27
C PHE A 150 -13.64 2.18 -5.43
N SER A 151 -13.87 1.59 -6.60
CA SER A 151 -15.02 0.73 -6.87
C SER A 151 -14.53 -0.70 -7.05
N GLU A 152 -15.25 -1.66 -6.46
CA GLU A 152 -15.08 -3.07 -6.76
C GLU A 152 -15.60 -3.34 -8.17
N GLU A 153 -14.78 -3.96 -9.01
CA GLU A 153 -15.13 -4.28 -10.41
C GLU A 153 -15.43 -5.77 -10.60
N GLY A 154 -15.06 -6.63 -9.65
CA GLY A 154 -15.41 -8.04 -9.66
C GLY A 154 -14.52 -8.92 -8.79
N ILE A 155 -14.77 -10.23 -8.88
CA ILE A 155 -13.98 -11.28 -8.23
C ILE A 155 -13.26 -12.09 -9.30
N LEU A 156 -11.93 -12.12 -9.22
CA LEU A 156 -11.07 -13.02 -9.98
C LEU A 156 -11.00 -14.35 -9.23
N LYS A 157 -11.42 -15.43 -9.88
CA LYS A 157 -11.42 -16.77 -9.31
C LYS A 157 -10.02 -17.38 -9.35
N GLU A 158 -9.60 -18.00 -8.26
CA GLU A 158 -8.31 -18.73 -8.17
C GLU A 158 -7.12 -17.90 -8.69
N HIS A 159 -7.13 -16.59 -8.43
CA HIS A 159 -6.22 -15.62 -9.03
C HIS A 159 -4.78 -15.72 -8.52
N PHE A 160 -4.61 -16.06 -7.24
CA PHE A 160 -3.30 -16.25 -6.61
C PHE A 160 -3.17 -17.65 -6.01
N TYR A 161 -1.93 -18.13 -5.91
CA TYR A 161 -1.59 -19.34 -5.18
C TYR A 161 -0.87 -18.96 -3.88
N TRP A 162 -1.55 -19.12 -2.75
CA TRP A 162 -1.06 -18.72 -1.43
C TRP A 162 -1.31 -19.83 -0.42
N ARG A 163 -0.34 -20.14 0.46
CA ARG A 163 -0.47 -21.20 1.49
C ARG A 163 -1.04 -22.53 0.98
N ASN A 164 -0.52 -22.97 -0.16
CA ASN A 164 -0.87 -24.24 -0.80
C ASN A 164 -2.35 -24.36 -1.24
N GLN A 165 -3.00 -23.22 -1.51
CA GLN A 165 -4.36 -23.12 -2.03
C GLN A 165 -4.45 -22.00 -3.07
N PHE A 166 -5.35 -22.17 -4.04
CA PHE A 166 -5.74 -21.07 -4.92
C PHE A 166 -6.75 -20.19 -4.20
N VAL A 167 -6.55 -18.88 -4.25
CA VAL A 167 -7.38 -17.90 -3.55
C VAL A 167 -8.03 -16.94 -4.54
N ASP A 168 -9.30 -16.65 -4.30
CA ASP A 168 -10.04 -15.61 -5.02
C ASP A 168 -9.51 -14.22 -4.65
N THR A 169 -9.70 -13.25 -5.54
CA THR A 169 -9.31 -11.85 -5.31
C THR A 169 -10.38 -10.90 -5.81
N ALA A 170 -10.82 -9.98 -4.96
CA ALA A 170 -11.61 -8.84 -5.38
C ALA A 170 -10.70 -7.79 -6.03
N ILE A 171 -11.03 -7.38 -7.25
CA ILE A 171 -10.35 -6.27 -7.93
C ILE A 171 -11.09 -4.97 -7.67
N PHE A 172 -10.35 -3.99 -7.18
CA PHE A 172 -10.80 -2.62 -6.99
C PHE A 172 -10.04 -1.70 -7.93
N ALA A 173 -10.71 -0.64 -8.37
CA ALA A 173 -10.05 0.39 -9.14
C ALA A 173 -10.52 1.81 -8.83
N LEU A 174 -9.60 2.74 -8.99
CA LEU A 174 -9.88 4.17 -9.01
C LEU A 174 -9.35 4.77 -10.32
N LEU A 175 -10.24 5.44 -11.05
CA LEU A 175 -9.91 6.14 -12.29
C LEU A 175 -9.60 7.62 -12.02
N LYS A 176 -8.66 8.18 -12.77
CA LYS A 176 -8.29 9.60 -12.70
C LYS A 176 -9.49 10.53 -12.87
N LYS A 177 -10.41 10.19 -13.79
CA LYS A 177 -11.66 10.94 -14.01
C LYS A 177 -12.52 10.99 -12.75
N THR A 178 -12.71 9.84 -12.09
CA THR A 178 -13.49 9.74 -10.84
C THR A 178 -12.83 10.56 -9.73
N TYR A 179 -11.51 10.46 -9.60
CA TYR A 179 -10.73 11.25 -8.64
C TYR A 179 -10.90 12.77 -8.84
N ILE A 180 -10.76 13.26 -10.08
CA ILE A 180 -10.94 14.68 -10.40
C ILE A 180 -12.36 15.16 -10.07
N ASN A 181 -13.38 14.38 -10.47
CA ASN A 181 -14.77 14.73 -10.21
C ASN A 181 -15.10 14.83 -8.71
N ASN A 182 -14.54 13.92 -7.89
CA ASN A 182 -14.76 13.95 -6.45
C ASN A 182 -14.07 15.15 -5.78
N ASN A 183 -12.88 15.53 -6.25
CA ASN A 183 -12.20 16.72 -5.73
C ASN A 183 -12.92 18.02 -6.08
N ASN A 184 -13.54 18.10 -7.26
CA ASN A 184 -14.34 19.26 -7.65
C ASN A 184 -15.63 19.41 -6.83
N LYS A 185 -16.20 18.31 -6.31
CA LYS A 185 -17.38 18.34 -5.43
C LYS A 185 -17.07 18.73 -3.97
N ARG A 186 -15.80 18.68 -3.57
CA ARG A 186 -15.34 19.00 -2.20
C ARG A 186 -14.85 20.44 -2.05
N LYS A 187 -14.73 21.18 -3.16
CA LYS A 187 -14.43 22.61 -3.19
C LYS A 187 -15.72 23.41 -3.29
#